data_AF-A0A6N8Z7G7-F1
#
_entry.id   AF-A0A6N8Z7G7-F1
#
_cell.length_a   1.000
_cell.length_b   1.000
_cell.length_c   1.000
_cell.angle_alpha   90.00
_cell.angle_beta   90.00
_cell.angle_gamma   90.00
#
_symmetry.space_group_name_H-M   'P 1'
#
loop_
_entity.id
_entity.type
_entity.pdbx_description
1 polymer ?
#
loop_
_entity_poly.entity_id
_entity_poly.type
_entity_poly.pdbx_seq_one_letter_code
_entity_poly.pdbx_strand_id
1 'polypeptide(L)'
;MFEELSGGPLPNGRYPDITLAIFPHLREFLVIDTRDAAADIAVMSTDSVFNDEYYRAVESEFGSLLREGGDRPFLHLMHLPSQLDDILRGIAMNFILDRLGVNFHDEDNLPEVVVFVISGPTLAIPQDQVVAGFAEMLAQRAGSGEIERWSQKLAELIQREAEAFPPTNEVLGESMTDESLDPYYIWQNRN
;
A
#
# COMPACT_ATOMS: atom_id res chain seq x y z
N MET A 1 17.31 4.33 -9.58
CA MET A 1 16.37 5.31 -10.17
C MET A 1 15.23 4.63 -10.91
N PHE A 2 15.43 3.88 -12.01
CA PHE A 2 14.34 3.11 -12.66
C PHE A 2 13.96 1.82 -11.91
N GLU A 3 14.93 1.10 -11.34
CA GLU A 3 14.67 -0.11 -10.51
C GLU A 3 13.86 0.17 -9.23
N GLU A 4 13.89 1.41 -8.73
CA GLU A 4 13.16 1.82 -7.52
C GLU A 4 11.67 2.08 -7.81
N LEU A 5 11.31 2.34 -9.07
CA LEU A 5 9.94 2.65 -9.49
C LEU A 5 9.23 1.47 -10.15
N SER A 6 9.99 0.56 -10.77
CA SER A 6 9.42 -0.62 -11.44
C SER A 6 9.07 -1.75 -10.48
N GLY A 7 9.34 -1.60 -9.18
CA GLY A 7 9.41 -2.76 -8.29
C GLY A 7 10.41 -3.75 -8.86
N GLY A 8 11.61 -3.26 -9.22
CA GLY A 8 12.71 -4.11 -9.67
C GLY A 8 12.84 -5.32 -8.76
N PRO A 9 13.43 -6.42 -9.26
CA PRO A 9 13.49 -7.65 -8.48
C PRO A 9 13.90 -7.30 -7.05
N LEU A 10 13.10 -7.77 -6.09
CA LEU A 10 13.37 -7.68 -4.67
C LEU A 10 14.86 -8.02 -4.44
N PRO A 11 15.48 -7.66 -3.31
CA PRO A 11 16.92 -7.90 -3.08
C PRO A 11 17.39 -9.36 -3.35
N ASN A 12 16.46 -10.31 -3.40
CA ASN A 12 16.62 -11.73 -3.72
C ASN A 12 16.44 -12.11 -5.21
N GLY A 13 16.18 -11.18 -6.14
CA GLY A 13 15.93 -11.47 -7.55
C GLY A 13 14.47 -11.78 -7.92
N ARG A 14 13.52 -11.76 -6.97
CA ARG A 14 12.11 -12.15 -7.19
C ARG A 14 11.20 -10.95 -7.42
N TYR A 15 10.10 -11.16 -8.14
CA TYR A 15 8.98 -10.23 -8.16
C TYR A 15 8.09 -10.48 -6.93
N PRO A 16 7.49 -9.44 -6.34
CA PRO A 16 6.56 -9.61 -5.22
C PRO A 16 5.32 -10.40 -5.67
N ASP A 17 4.71 -11.11 -4.73
CA ASP A 17 3.49 -11.88 -4.98
C ASP A 17 2.31 -10.94 -5.22
N ILE A 18 2.23 -9.86 -4.42
CA ILE A 18 1.19 -8.85 -4.51
C ILE A 18 1.82 -7.45 -4.53
N THR A 19 1.36 -6.62 -5.47
CA THR A 19 1.71 -5.20 -5.53
C THR A 19 0.47 -4.35 -5.34
N LEU A 20 0.53 -3.41 -4.40
CA LEU A 20 -0.52 -2.42 -4.14
C LEU A 20 -0.03 -1.05 -4.62
N ALA A 21 -0.82 -0.36 -5.45
CA ALA A 21 -0.60 1.06 -5.75
C ALA A 21 -1.69 1.88 -5.04
N ILE A 22 -1.26 2.63 -4.02
CA ILE A 22 -2.12 3.45 -3.16
C ILE A 22 -2.04 4.90 -3.61
N PHE A 23 -3.21 5.52 -3.72
CA PHE A 23 -3.41 6.93 -4.03
C PHE A 23 -4.08 7.56 -2.81
N PRO A 24 -3.33 8.24 -1.92
CA PRO A 24 -3.83 8.64 -0.61
C PRO A 24 -5.10 9.51 -0.63
N HIS A 25 -5.35 10.25 -1.72
CA HIS A 25 -6.53 11.12 -1.84
C HIS A 25 -7.69 10.45 -2.60
N LEU A 26 -7.53 9.23 -3.11
CA LEU A 26 -8.60 8.48 -3.77
C LEU A 26 -9.27 7.46 -2.84
N ARG A 27 -10.47 7.04 -3.22
CA ARG A 27 -11.24 5.95 -2.56
C ARG A 27 -11.06 4.60 -3.24
N GLU A 28 -10.01 4.47 -4.03
CA GLU A 28 -9.68 3.26 -4.76
C GLU A 28 -8.17 3.10 -4.85
N PHE A 29 -7.71 1.86 -4.90
CA PHE A 29 -6.32 1.50 -5.07
C PHE A 29 -6.21 0.36 -6.09
N LEU A 30 -5.05 0.24 -6.72
CA LEU A 30 -4.79 -0.80 -7.71
C LEU A 30 -4.09 -1.97 -7.03
N VAL A 31 -4.51 -3.18 -7.35
CA VAL A 31 -3.89 -4.43 -6.92
C VAL A 31 -3.43 -5.19 -8.14
N ILE A 32 -2.22 -5.74 -8.02
CA ILE A 32 -1.64 -6.65 -8.99
C ILE A 32 -1.25 -7.89 -8.20
N ASP A 33 -2.00 -8.95 -8.40
CA ASP A 33 -1.77 -10.24 -7.78
C ASP A 33 -1.10 -11.15 -8.80
N THR A 34 0.06 -11.67 -8.45
CA THR A 34 0.87 -12.49 -9.34
C THR A 34 1.25 -13.82 -8.71
N ARG A 35 0.49 -14.24 -7.69
CA ARG A 35 0.61 -15.56 -7.06
C ARG A 35 0.34 -16.69 -8.05
N ASP A 36 -0.53 -16.45 -9.04
CA ASP A 36 -0.85 -17.37 -10.13
C ASP A 36 0.00 -17.12 -11.39
N ALA A 37 -0.05 -18.06 -12.35
CA ALA A 37 0.71 -17.98 -13.59
C ALA A 37 0.36 -16.76 -14.47
N ALA A 38 -0.88 -16.27 -14.37
CA ALA A 38 -1.33 -15.03 -14.98
C ALA A 38 -1.57 -14.00 -13.88
N ALA A 39 -1.16 -12.75 -14.12
CA ALA A 39 -1.42 -11.67 -13.17
C ALA A 39 -2.92 -11.33 -13.15
N ASP A 40 -3.52 -11.34 -11.96
CA ASP A 40 -4.85 -10.75 -11.73
C ASP A 40 -4.68 -9.29 -11.31
N ILE A 41 -5.39 -8.40 -11.99
CA ILE A 41 -5.26 -6.96 -11.78
C ILE A 41 -6.64 -6.39 -11.53
N ALA A 42 -6.78 -5.68 -10.43
CA ALA A 42 -8.06 -5.15 -10.00
C ALA A 42 -7.92 -3.76 -9.40
N VAL A 43 -8.95 -2.95 -9.59
CA VAL A 43 -9.15 -1.72 -8.81
C VAL A 43 -10.09 -2.05 -7.68
N MET A 44 -9.63 -1.83 -6.45
CA MET A 44 -10.38 -2.10 -5.24
C MET A 44 -10.82 -0.81 -4.59
N SER A 45 -12.05 -0.78 -4.07
CA SER A 45 -12.54 0.34 -3.29
C SER A 45 -12.08 0.24 -1.85
N THR A 46 -11.68 1.38 -1.27
CA THR A 46 -11.38 1.49 0.16
C THR A 46 -12.54 1.07 1.05
N ASP A 47 -13.79 1.23 0.60
CA ASP A 47 -14.99 0.86 1.36
C ASP A 47 -15.12 -0.67 1.53
N SER A 48 -14.48 -1.46 0.66
CA SER A 48 -14.44 -2.92 0.81
C SER A 48 -13.49 -3.37 1.93
N VAL A 49 -12.50 -2.54 2.26
CA VAL A 49 -11.47 -2.81 3.27
C VAL A 49 -11.82 -2.13 4.59
N PHE A 50 -12.04 -0.81 4.58
CA PHE A 50 -12.31 0.02 5.75
C PHE A 50 -13.80 0.09 6.08
N ASN A 51 -14.37 -1.06 6.39
CA ASN A 51 -15.75 -1.22 6.81
C ASN A 51 -15.87 -1.37 8.35
N ASP A 52 -17.08 -1.59 8.87
CA ASP A 52 -17.33 -1.74 10.31
C ASP A 52 -16.50 -2.85 10.97
N GLU A 53 -16.17 -3.92 10.24
CA GLU A 53 -15.35 -5.02 10.76
C GLU A 53 -13.90 -4.58 10.97
N TYR A 54 -13.35 -3.81 10.03
CA TYR A 54 -12.04 -3.18 10.18
C TYR A 54 -11.99 -2.27 11.41
N TYR A 55 -12.97 -1.37 11.56
CA TYR A 55 -12.98 -0.45 12.70
C TYR A 55 -13.11 -1.17 14.04
N ARG A 56 -13.91 -2.23 14.11
CA ARG A 56 -14.01 -3.07 15.31
C ARG A 56 -12.70 -3.78 15.64
N ALA A 57 -11.98 -4.27 14.63
CA ALA A 57 -10.66 -4.88 14.82
C ALA A 57 -9.67 -3.85 15.40
N VAL A 58 -9.65 -2.64 14.84
CA VAL A 58 -8.82 -1.53 15.35
C VAL A 58 -9.17 -1.18 16.79
N GLU A 59 -10.45 -1.00 17.11
CA GLU A 59 -10.90 -0.68 18.48
C GLU A 59 -10.54 -1.78 19.48
N SER A 60 -10.64 -3.05 19.05
CA SER A 60 -10.27 -4.20 19.87
C SER A 60 -8.77 -4.22 20.17
N GLU A 61 -7.92 -4.14 19.15
CA GLU A 61 -6.47 -4.18 19.30
C GLU A 61 -5.94 -2.96 20.08
N PHE A 62 -6.43 -1.77 19.75
CA PHE A 62 -6.08 -0.56 20.49
C PHE A 62 -6.53 -0.62 21.95
N GLY A 63 -7.73 -1.16 22.20
CA GLY A 63 -8.24 -1.37 23.55
C GLY A 63 -7.38 -2.34 24.35
N SER A 64 -6.85 -3.38 23.72
CA SER A 64 -5.89 -4.31 24.35
C SER A 64 -4.59 -3.60 24.67
N LEU A 65 -4.00 -2.91 23.68
CA LEU A 65 -2.74 -2.18 23.82
C LEU A 65 -2.79 -1.19 25.02
N LEU A 66 -3.84 -0.37 25.12
CA LEU A 66 -4.00 0.60 26.21
C LEU A 66 -3.99 -0.01 27.62
N ARG A 67 -4.41 -1.28 27.74
CA ARG A 67 -4.54 -1.97 29.03
C ARG A 67 -3.27 -2.73 29.43
N GLU A 68 -2.28 -2.85 28.53
CA GLU A 68 -1.02 -3.56 28.78
C GLU A 68 -0.01 -2.76 29.60
N GLY A 69 -0.22 -1.44 29.78
CA GLY A 69 0.76 -0.51 30.36
C GLY A 69 1.27 -0.78 31.79
N GLY A 70 0.71 -1.78 32.48
CA GLY A 70 1.24 -2.34 33.73
C GLY A 70 1.66 -1.30 34.76
N ASP A 71 2.82 -1.51 35.40
CA ASP A 71 3.33 -0.66 36.49
C ASP A 71 3.96 0.67 36.02
N ARG A 72 4.02 0.95 34.71
CA ARG A 72 4.71 2.13 34.15
C ARG A 72 3.85 2.87 33.12
N PRO A 73 2.74 3.49 33.53
CA PRO A 73 1.74 4.06 32.61
C PRO A 73 2.30 5.17 31.70
N PHE A 74 3.15 6.06 32.22
CA PHE A 74 3.73 7.14 31.39
C PHE A 74 4.74 6.64 30.35
N LEU A 75 5.55 5.63 30.70
CA LEU A 75 6.49 5.04 29.74
C LEU A 75 5.73 4.32 28.62
N HIS A 76 4.67 3.60 28.97
CA HIS A 76 3.76 2.99 28.01
C HIS A 76 3.11 4.05 27.09
N LEU A 77 2.59 5.15 27.66
CA LEU A 77 2.01 6.26 26.87
C LEU A 77 3.00 6.88 25.88
N MET A 78 4.30 6.95 26.20
CA MET A 78 5.29 7.50 25.27
C MET A 78 5.54 6.60 24.05
N HIS A 79 5.35 5.28 24.17
CA HIS A 79 5.53 4.33 23.07
C HIS A 79 4.22 3.97 22.35
N LEU A 80 3.07 4.30 22.96
CA LEU A 80 1.75 4.00 22.42
C LEU A 80 1.55 4.49 20.97
N PRO A 81 1.95 5.71 20.57
CA PRO A 81 1.73 6.18 19.20
C PRO A 81 2.42 5.30 18.15
N SER A 82 3.69 4.95 18.36
CA SER A 82 4.42 4.08 17.41
C SER A 82 3.83 2.67 17.35
N GLN A 83 3.38 2.14 18.50
CA GLN A 83 2.72 0.83 18.53
C GLN A 83 1.37 0.86 17.82
N LEU A 84 0.62 1.95 17.95
CA LEU A 84 -0.64 2.14 17.25
C LEU A 84 -0.44 2.21 15.74
N ASP A 85 0.58 2.92 15.26
CA ASP A 85 0.90 2.99 13.83
C ASP A 85 1.16 1.58 13.23
N ASP A 86 1.94 0.76 13.93
CA ASP A 86 2.22 -0.62 13.52
C ASP A 86 0.95 -1.48 13.50
N ILE A 87 0.10 -1.36 14.54
CA ILE A 87 -1.18 -2.08 14.64
C ILE A 87 -2.12 -1.68 13.50
N LEU A 88 -2.30 -0.38 13.26
CA LEU A 88 -3.17 0.13 12.20
C LEU A 88 -2.73 -0.40 10.83
N ARG A 89 -1.42 -0.35 10.55
CA ARG A 89 -0.84 -0.87 9.31
C ARG A 89 -1.06 -2.38 9.18
N GLY A 90 -0.83 -3.14 10.25
CA GLY A 90 -1.01 -4.59 10.28
C GLY A 90 -2.46 -5.00 10.03
N ILE A 91 -3.41 -4.37 10.73
CA ILE A 91 -4.85 -4.63 10.55
C ILE A 91 -5.28 -4.27 9.13
N ALA A 92 -4.90 -3.09 8.63
CA ALA A 92 -5.26 -2.68 7.27
C ALA A 92 -4.76 -3.69 6.23
N MET A 93 -3.50 -4.14 6.35
CA MET A 93 -2.95 -5.12 5.43
C MET A 93 -3.66 -6.47 5.51
N ASN A 94 -3.96 -6.96 6.72
CA ASN A 94 -4.70 -8.20 6.90
C ASN A 94 -6.08 -8.15 6.22
N PHE A 95 -6.79 -7.02 6.36
CA PHE A 95 -8.08 -6.84 5.67
C PHE A 95 -7.93 -6.78 4.16
N ILE A 96 -6.89 -6.13 3.62
CA ILE A 96 -6.61 -6.14 2.18
C ILE A 96 -6.35 -7.57 1.70
N LEU A 97 -5.47 -8.30 2.37
CA LEU A 97 -5.07 -9.65 2.00
C LEU A 97 -6.21 -10.67 2.14
N ASP A 98 -7.06 -10.55 3.16
CA ASP A 98 -8.29 -11.34 3.31
C ASP A 98 -9.24 -11.14 2.11
N ARG A 99 -9.41 -9.89 1.66
CA ARG A 99 -10.21 -9.58 0.47
C ARG A 99 -9.61 -10.12 -0.83
N LEU A 100 -8.30 -10.33 -0.86
CA LEU A 100 -7.59 -11.01 -1.95
C LEU A 100 -7.59 -12.54 -1.78
N GLY A 101 -8.25 -13.08 -0.76
CA GLY A 101 -8.33 -14.53 -0.52
C GLY A 101 -6.99 -15.14 -0.12
N VAL A 102 -6.10 -14.38 0.52
CA VAL A 102 -4.86 -14.91 1.10
C VAL A 102 -5.21 -15.82 2.28
N ASN A 103 -4.67 -17.03 2.27
CA ASN A 103 -4.85 -17.97 3.38
C ASN A 103 -3.75 -17.77 4.44
N PHE A 104 -4.10 -17.16 5.56
CA PHE A 104 -3.18 -16.93 6.67
C PHE A 104 -2.85 -18.20 7.49
N HIS A 105 -3.47 -19.34 7.21
CA HIS A 105 -3.18 -20.60 7.91
C HIS A 105 -1.92 -21.32 7.41
N ASP A 106 -1.33 -20.86 6.30
CA ASP A 106 -0.09 -21.40 5.75
C ASP A 106 1.04 -20.39 5.98
N GLU A 107 1.59 -20.40 7.20
CA GLU A 107 2.66 -19.48 7.64
C GLU A 107 3.91 -19.56 6.74
N ASP A 108 4.15 -20.72 6.10
CA ASP A 108 5.29 -20.94 5.20
C ASP A 108 5.08 -20.32 3.80
N ASN A 109 3.85 -19.94 3.43
CA ASN A 109 3.49 -19.42 2.10
C ASN A 109 2.75 -18.06 2.15
N LEU A 110 3.08 -17.22 3.14
CA LEU A 110 2.56 -15.85 3.14
C LEU A 110 3.13 -15.05 1.97
N PRO A 111 2.28 -14.32 1.22
CA PRO A 111 2.73 -13.59 0.05
C PRO A 111 3.59 -12.38 0.44
N GLU A 112 4.61 -12.12 -0.36
CA GLU A 112 5.38 -10.89 -0.26
C GLU A 112 4.60 -9.73 -0.91
N VAL A 113 4.38 -8.66 -0.12
CA VAL A 113 3.56 -7.52 -0.54
C VAL A 113 4.43 -6.28 -0.70
N VAL A 114 4.38 -5.65 -1.87
CA VAL A 114 5.00 -4.34 -2.10
C VAL A 114 3.92 -3.28 -2.20
N VAL A 115 4.11 -2.18 -1.47
CA VAL A 115 3.19 -1.05 -1.49
C VAL A 115 3.88 0.15 -2.12
N PHE A 116 3.34 0.62 -3.23
CA PHE A 116 3.69 1.88 -3.87
C PHE A 116 2.73 2.96 -3.41
N VAL A 117 3.27 4.04 -2.86
CA VAL A 117 2.49 5.21 -2.48
C VAL A 117 2.71 6.29 -3.53
N ILE A 118 1.65 6.56 -4.29
CA ILE A 118 1.65 7.56 -5.34
C ILE A 118 1.06 8.83 -4.73
N SER A 119 1.92 9.70 -4.21
CA SER A 119 1.56 10.98 -3.59
C SER A 119 2.62 12.05 -3.85
N GLY A 120 2.28 13.33 -3.63
CA GLY A 120 3.19 14.48 -3.55
C GLY A 120 4.50 14.38 -4.37
N PRO A 121 5.67 14.07 -3.75
CA PRO A 121 6.96 13.95 -4.44
C PRO A 121 7.03 12.87 -5.54
N THR A 122 6.29 11.77 -5.40
CA THR A 122 6.19 10.71 -6.42
C THR A 122 5.45 11.22 -7.66
N LEU A 123 4.56 12.22 -7.53
CA LEU A 123 3.94 12.89 -8.68
C LEU A 123 4.89 13.83 -9.43
N ALA A 124 6.05 14.17 -8.84
CA ALA A 124 7.10 14.89 -9.57
C ALA A 124 7.82 13.99 -10.58
N ILE A 125 7.66 12.67 -10.45
CA ILE A 125 8.14 11.70 -11.43
C ILE A 125 7.22 11.77 -12.65
N PRO A 126 7.77 11.89 -13.86
CA PRO A 126 6.97 11.89 -15.06
C PRO A 126 6.06 10.65 -15.12
N GLN A 127 4.76 10.88 -15.30
CA GLN A 127 3.72 9.85 -15.32
C GLN A 127 4.02 8.72 -16.31
N ASP A 128 4.65 9.04 -17.44
CA ASP A 128 5.09 8.09 -18.46
C ASP A 128 6.13 7.09 -17.92
N GLN A 129 6.99 7.49 -17.00
CA GLN A 129 7.96 6.58 -16.36
C GLN A 129 7.29 5.61 -15.40
N VAL A 130 6.34 6.08 -14.59
CA VAL A 130 5.58 5.22 -13.66
C VAL A 130 4.77 4.19 -14.45
N VAL A 131 4.10 4.63 -15.52
CA VAL A 131 3.33 3.75 -16.40
C VAL A 131 4.23 2.76 -17.15
N ALA A 132 5.43 3.18 -17.57
CA ALA A 132 6.40 2.29 -18.21
C ALA A 132 6.92 1.21 -17.25
N GLY A 133 7.26 1.57 -16.01
CA GLY A 133 7.69 0.60 -14.99
C GLY A 133 6.60 -0.42 -14.67
N PHE A 134 5.35 0.04 -14.55
CA PHE A 134 4.19 -0.83 -14.39
C PHE A 134 3.99 -1.79 -15.58
N ALA A 135 4.12 -1.28 -16.81
CA ALA A 135 3.99 -2.10 -18.02
C ALA A 135 5.09 -3.16 -18.12
N GLU A 136 6.32 -2.83 -17.72
CA GLU A 136 7.45 -3.78 -17.69
C GLU A 136 7.20 -4.92 -16.69
N MET A 137 6.69 -4.61 -15.50
CA MET A 137 6.34 -5.62 -14.49
C MET A 137 5.28 -6.61 -15.00
N LEU A 138 4.34 -6.13 -15.83
CA LEU A 138 3.28 -6.96 -16.40
C LEU A 138 3.69 -7.69 -17.68
N ALA A 139 4.77 -7.28 -18.35
CA ALA A 139 5.16 -7.77 -19.67
C ALA A 139 5.35 -9.30 -19.74
N GLN A 140 5.68 -9.93 -18.62
CA GLN A 140 5.86 -11.40 -18.54
C GLN A 140 4.62 -12.15 -18.04
N ARG A 141 3.62 -11.45 -17.48
CA ARG A 141 2.52 -12.07 -16.71
C ARG A 141 1.12 -11.67 -17.20
N ALA A 142 1.00 -10.71 -18.12
CA ALA A 142 -0.27 -10.24 -18.68
C ALA A 142 -0.22 -10.15 -20.22
N GLY A 143 -1.39 -10.23 -20.87
CA GLY A 143 -1.48 -10.05 -22.32
C GLY A 143 -1.27 -8.59 -22.74
N SER A 144 -0.79 -8.33 -23.96
CA SER A 144 -0.50 -6.95 -24.43
C SER A 144 -1.71 -6.00 -24.37
N GLY A 145 -2.92 -6.50 -24.63
CA GLY A 145 -4.15 -5.70 -24.50
C GLY A 145 -4.55 -5.41 -23.04
N GLU A 146 -4.16 -6.26 -22.09
CA GLU A 146 -4.38 -6.03 -20.66
C GLU A 146 -3.38 -5.02 -20.12
N ILE A 147 -2.12 -5.10 -20.56
CA ILE A 147 -1.08 -4.13 -20.23
C ILE A 147 -1.52 -2.73 -20.64
N GLU A 148 -1.95 -2.54 -21.90
CA GLU A 148 -2.42 -1.22 -22.38
C GLU A 148 -3.60 -0.69 -21.56
N ARG A 149 -4.60 -1.55 -21.30
CA ARG A 149 -5.78 -1.20 -20.50
C ARG A 149 -5.40 -0.74 -19.09
N TRP A 150 -4.55 -1.50 -18.41
CA TRP A 150 -4.17 -1.22 -17.02
C TRP A 150 -3.18 -0.06 -16.91
N SER A 151 -2.29 0.11 -17.88
CA SER A 151 -1.46 1.31 -18.03
C SER A 151 -2.32 2.57 -18.18
N GLN A 152 -3.38 2.53 -19.00
CA GLN A 152 -4.30 3.65 -19.14
C GLN A 152 -5.07 3.92 -17.84
N LYS A 153 -5.51 2.87 -17.14
CA LYS A 153 -6.21 3.03 -15.86
C LYS A 153 -5.29 3.59 -14.76
N LEU A 154 -4.06 3.12 -14.68
CA LEU A 154 -3.05 3.66 -13.77
C LEU A 154 -2.80 5.16 -14.07
N ALA A 155 -2.66 5.52 -15.34
CA ALA A 155 -2.50 6.91 -15.75
C ALA A 155 -3.69 7.79 -15.29
N GLU A 156 -4.92 7.31 -15.48
CA GLU A 156 -6.13 7.99 -15.00
C GLU A 156 -6.12 8.20 -13.47
N LEU A 157 -5.73 7.18 -12.70
CA LEU A 157 -5.65 7.26 -11.24
C LEU A 157 -4.58 8.25 -10.77
N ILE A 158 -3.39 8.23 -11.39
CA ILE A 158 -2.31 9.19 -11.13
C ILE A 158 -2.79 10.62 -11.39
N GLN A 159 -3.50 10.84 -12.49
CA GLN A 159 -4.03 12.16 -12.83
C GLN A 159 -5.05 12.64 -11.79
N ARG A 160 -5.98 11.77 -11.38
CA ARG A 160 -6.99 12.09 -10.37
C ARG A 160 -6.38 12.40 -9.01
N GLU A 161 -5.33 11.67 -8.63
CA GLU A 161 -4.56 11.95 -7.42
C GLU A 161 -3.90 13.33 -7.49
N ALA A 162 -3.28 13.68 -8.62
CA ALA A 162 -2.70 15.01 -8.83
C ALA A 162 -3.74 16.14 -8.81
N GLU A 163 -4.94 15.90 -9.33
CA GLU A 163 -6.05 16.86 -9.31
C GLU A 163 -6.65 17.02 -7.91
N ALA A 164 -6.67 15.96 -7.10
CA ALA A 164 -7.14 16.00 -5.72
C ALA A 164 -6.19 16.78 -4.79
N PHE A 165 -4.89 16.84 -5.14
CA PHE A 165 -3.87 17.60 -4.41
C PHE A 165 -3.07 18.53 -5.35
N PRO A 166 -3.65 19.66 -5.80
CA PRO A 166 -2.93 20.61 -6.63
C PRO A 166 -1.79 21.25 -5.81
N PRO A 167 -0.58 21.43 -6.38
CA PRO A 167 0.56 22.02 -5.69
C PRO A 167 0.25 23.48 -5.36
N THR A 168 -0.34 23.71 -4.19
CA THR A 168 -0.71 25.04 -3.72
C THR A 168 0.31 25.46 -2.68
N ASN A 169 0.99 26.58 -2.93
CA ASN A 169 1.99 27.22 -2.07
C ASN A 169 1.45 27.71 -0.69
N GLU A 170 0.36 27.15 -0.16
CA GLU A 170 -0.28 27.59 1.08
C GLU A 170 -0.79 26.39 1.92
N VAL A 171 0.11 25.57 2.47
CA VAL A 171 -0.16 24.82 3.71
C VAL A 171 1.09 24.85 4.60
N LEU A 172 1.49 26.05 5.00
CA LEU A 172 2.20 26.24 6.27
C LEU A 172 1.13 26.17 7.37
N GLY A 173 0.99 25.05 8.08
CA GLY A 173 0.12 25.06 9.26
C GLY A 173 -0.25 23.76 9.93
N GLU A 174 -0.21 22.61 9.27
CA GLU A 174 -0.50 21.34 9.94
C GLU A 174 0.68 20.39 9.83
N SER A 175 1.28 20.20 11.00
CA SER A 175 2.40 19.36 11.36
C SER A 175 2.18 17.88 11.02
N MET A 176 2.21 17.55 9.74
CA MET A 176 2.68 16.25 9.26
C MET A 176 3.64 16.54 8.13
N THR A 177 4.93 16.65 8.46
CA THR A 177 6.00 16.52 7.47
C THR A 177 5.77 15.21 6.73
N ASP A 178 5.25 15.30 5.51
CA ASP A 178 5.17 14.25 4.49
C ASP A 178 6.59 13.84 3.99
N GLU A 179 7.60 14.05 4.82
CA GLU A 179 9.00 13.65 4.63
C GLU A 179 9.26 12.21 5.15
N SER A 180 8.23 11.48 5.60
CA SER A 180 8.40 10.19 6.27
C SER A 180 7.81 8.97 5.55
N LEU A 181 7.14 9.15 4.41
CA LEU A 181 6.69 8.03 3.60
C LEU A 181 7.67 7.82 2.45
N ASP A 182 8.47 6.76 2.55
CA ASP A 182 9.21 6.26 1.39
C ASP A 182 8.22 6.04 0.24
N PRO A 183 8.57 6.39 -1.01
CA PRO A 183 7.67 6.28 -2.17
C PRO A 183 7.19 4.85 -2.42
N TYR A 184 7.88 3.87 -1.82
CA TYR A 184 7.47 2.49 -1.72
C TYR A 184 7.96 1.90 -0.39
N TYR A 185 7.25 0.90 0.12
CA TYR A 185 7.74 0.05 1.20
C TYR A 185 7.34 -1.41 0.97
N ILE A 186 8.22 -2.32 1.38
CA ILE A 186 7.93 -3.76 1.38
C ILE A 186 7.24 -4.07 2.70
N TRP A 187 6.03 -4.61 2.63
CA TRP A 187 5.37 -5.17 3.78
C TRP A 187 5.67 -6.66 3.85
N GLN A 188 6.22 -7.08 4.99
CA GLN A 188 6.41 -8.48 5.34
C GLN A 188 5.64 -8.74 6.62
N ASN A 189 4.90 -9.85 6.68
CA ASN A 189 4.30 -10.28 7.92
C ASN A 189 5.42 -10.60 8.92
N ARG A 190 5.40 -9.94 10.08
CA ARG A 190 6.40 -10.09 11.15
C ARG A 190 5.86 -10.81 12.39
N ASN A 191 4.77 -11.55 12.23
CA ASN A 191 4.23 -12.42 13.28
C ASN A 191 4.72 -13.85 13.12
#